data_AF-A0A349YQ24-F1
#
_entry.id   AF-A0A349YQ24-F1
#
_cell.length_a   1.000
_cell.length_b   1.000
_cell.length_c   1.000
_cell.angle_alpha   90.00
_cell.angle_beta   90.00
_cell.angle_gamma   90.00
#
_symmetry.space_group_name_H-M   'P 1'
#
loop_
_entity.id
_entity.type
_entity.pdbx_description
1 polymer ?
#
loop_
_entity_poly.entity_id
_entity_poly.type
_entity_poly.pdbx_seq_one_letter_code
_entity_poly.pdbx_strand_id
1 'polypeptide(L)'
;MKNAEIVKICSEPLKNVAKKYDKNEIDPSFMSNTLAHILSLYKEGIVSDDDINVKNNPIGIIDPSTAAIKSFSNLEDCFLQYKESYYADMFNGETDEELTKLAKAFNLYRFDKELLGSKPGNIVDLKEEDCKPIVDVYKVEKRNNVVGTTSSLEEAEKMKEKNSGSVIKNSRGEIIGQKKKTGSSKILSTKYDSGTKLVCDHINLYKKFKDTVPSRTVSGEYYMYDGKVVNGRIAICAKPEFAGDVKMIVGFVRAEDFAK
;
A
#
# COMPACT_ATOMS: atom_id res chain seq x y z
N MET A 1 -3.24 25.07 16.96
CA MET A 1 -2.18 24.55 16.07
C MET A 1 -2.73 24.06 14.74
N LYS A 2 -1.88 23.96 13.70
CA LYS A 2 -2.28 23.35 12.42
C LYS A 2 -2.07 21.84 12.44
N ASN A 3 -2.87 21.07 11.71
CA ASN A 3 -2.75 19.60 11.65
C ASN A 3 -1.34 19.12 11.25
N ALA A 4 -0.68 19.80 10.32
CA ALA A 4 0.68 19.45 9.91
C ALA A 4 1.72 19.63 11.05
N GLU A 5 1.49 20.56 11.96
CA GLU A 5 2.32 20.82 13.12
C GLU A 5 2.13 19.74 14.18
N ILE A 6 0.88 19.34 14.44
CA ILE A 6 0.54 18.20 15.32
C ILE A 6 1.24 16.93 14.83
N VAL A 7 1.11 16.62 13.53
CA VAL A 7 1.77 15.45 12.93
C VAL A 7 3.29 15.51 13.14
N LYS A 8 3.91 16.68 12.94
CA LYS A 8 5.35 16.86 13.12
C LYS A 8 5.80 16.66 14.57
N ILE A 9 5.03 17.17 15.53
CA ILE A 9 5.32 17.04 16.97
C ILE A 9 5.20 15.58 17.41
N CYS A 10 4.13 14.91 16.97
CA CYS A 10 3.79 13.57 17.45
C CYS A 10 4.54 12.45 16.73
N SER A 11 4.98 12.63 15.47
CA SER A 11 5.47 11.51 14.65
C SER A 11 6.76 10.87 15.15
N GLU A 12 7.74 11.66 15.60
CA GLU A 12 9.04 11.09 16.03
C GLU A 12 8.95 10.36 17.38
N PRO A 13 8.31 10.93 18.43
CA PRO A 13 8.11 10.19 19.68
C PRO A 13 7.29 8.91 19.48
N LEU A 14 6.25 8.96 18.64
CA LEU A 14 5.44 7.79 18.32
C LEU A 14 6.27 6.71 17.59
N LYS A 15 7.16 7.11 16.68
CA LYS A 15 8.08 6.21 15.98
C LYS A 15 9.07 5.57 16.93
N ASN A 16 9.57 6.31 17.93
CA ASN A 16 10.44 5.76 18.97
C ASN A 16 9.73 4.68 19.78
N VAL A 17 8.48 4.92 20.18
CA VAL A 17 7.65 3.89 20.83
C VAL A 17 7.43 2.69 19.92
N ALA A 18 7.10 2.92 18.64
CA ALA A 18 6.87 1.84 17.69
C ALA A 18 8.10 0.95 17.42
N LYS A 19 9.30 1.50 17.56
CA LYS A 19 10.57 0.75 17.46
C LYS A 19 10.85 -0.13 18.68
N LYS A 20 10.25 0.14 19.85
CA LYS A 20 10.43 -0.66 21.08
C LYS A 20 9.77 -2.04 21.00
N TYR A 21 8.77 -2.20 20.13
CA TYR A 21 8.03 -3.45 19.96
C TYR A 21 8.54 -4.30 18.81
N ASP A 22 8.47 -5.62 18.97
CA ASP A 22 8.79 -6.55 17.90
C ASP A 22 7.79 -6.46 16.74
N LYS A 23 8.22 -6.89 15.54
CA LYS A 23 7.42 -6.78 14.31
C LYS A 23 6.08 -7.51 14.34
N ASN A 24 5.94 -8.50 15.22
CA ASN A 24 4.70 -9.27 15.39
C ASN A 24 3.81 -8.70 16.52
N GLU A 25 4.30 -7.72 17.27
CA GLU A 25 3.65 -7.16 18.46
C GLU A 25 3.11 -5.73 18.22
N ILE A 26 3.45 -5.18 17.05
CA ILE A 26 2.99 -3.88 16.61
C ILE A 26 2.13 -4.01 15.35
N ASP A 27 0.96 -3.40 15.40
CA ASP A 27 0.06 -3.29 14.26
C ASP A 27 0.78 -2.55 13.12
N PRO A 28 0.80 -3.09 11.89
CA PRO A 28 1.37 -2.42 10.72
C PRO A 28 0.80 -1.02 10.43
N SER A 29 -0.37 -0.69 10.97
CA SER A 29 -1.05 0.61 10.82
C SER A 29 -0.96 1.48 12.08
N PHE A 30 -0.17 1.07 13.08
CA PHE A 30 -0.09 1.73 14.38
C PHE A 30 0.21 3.23 14.26
N MET A 31 1.14 3.63 13.38
CA MET A 31 1.52 5.04 13.27
C MET A 31 0.39 5.85 12.65
N SER A 32 -0.16 5.41 11.51
CA SER A 32 -1.21 6.17 10.83
C SER A 32 -2.50 6.23 11.63
N ASN A 33 -2.92 5.14 12.26
CA ASN A 33 -4.12 5.08 13.09
C ASN A 33 -4.02 6.02 14.30
N THR A 34 -2.88 5.97 15.00
CA THR A 34 -2.67 6.82 16.18
C THR A 34 -2.63 8.30 15.80
N LEU A 35 -1.90 8.66 14.74
CA LEU A 35 -1.85 10.06 14.29
C LEU A 35 -3.21 10.55 13.77
N ALA A 36 -3.97 9.71 13.07
CA ALA A 36 -5.33 10.04 12.66
C ALA A 36 -6.25 10.25 13.87
N HIS A 37 -6.11 9.43 14.90
CA HIS A 37 -6.90 9.54 16.13
C HIS A 37 -6.62 10.86 16.86
N ILE A 38 -5.34 11.23 17.01
CA ILE A 38 -4.95 12.54 17.58
C ILE A 38 -5.60 13.69 16.81
N LEU A 39 -5.57 13.64 15.47
CA LEU A 39 -6.17 14.67 14.63
C LEU A 39 -7.70 14.73 14.80
N SER A 40 -8.37 13.59 15.01
CA SER A 40 -9.81 13.55 15.28
C SER A 40 -10.13 14.20 16.62
N LEU A 41 -9.45 13.78 17.69
CA LEU A 41 -9.64 14.34 19.03
C LEU A 41 -9.41 15.85 19.07
N TYR A 42 -8.39 16.32 18.36
CA TYR A 42 -8.09 17.75 18.25
C TYR A 42 -9.18 18.50 17.47
N LYS A 43 -9.66 17.93 16.35
CA LYS A 43 -10.74 18.51 15.55
C LYS A 43 -12.06 18.59 16.33
N GLU A 44 -12.33 17.62 17.18
CA GLU A 44 -13.51 17.56 18.05
C GLU A 44 -13.39 18.44 19.29
N GLY A 45 -12.23 19.05 19.53
CA GLY A 45 -11.98 19.90 20.69
C GLY A 45 -11.84 19.13 22.01
N ILE A 46 -11.67 17.80 21.94
CA ILE A 46 -11.42 16.95 23.12
C ILE A 46 -10.01 17.22 23.67
N VAL A 47 -9.05 17.52 22.79
CA VAL A 47 -7.65 17.78 23.13
C VAL A 47 -7.26 19.16 22.59
N SER A 48 -6.58 19.96 23.40
CA SER A 48 -6.16 21.33 23.09
C SER A 48 -4.66 21.46 22.78
N ASP A 49 -4.22 22.67 22.40
CA ASP A 49 -2.79 22.95 22.19
C ASP A 49 -1.95 22.72 23.45
N ASP A 50 -2.48 23.04 24.63
CA ASP A 50 -1.80 22.85 25.92
C ASP A 50 -1.71 21.38 26.30
N ASP A 51 -2.73 20.58 25.95
CA ASP A 51 -2.70 19.14 26.20
C ASP A 51 -1.58 18.47 25.40
N ILE A 52 -1.30 18.95 24.18
CA ILE A 52 -0.22 18.43 23.35
C ILE A 52 1.15 18.97 23.78
N ASN A 53 1.29 20.29 23.94
CA ASN A 53 2.60 20.95 24.11
C ASN A 53 3.08 21.02 25.57
N VAL A 54 2.15 21.04 26.53
CA VAL A 54 2.48 21.22 27.95
C VAL A 54 2.25 19.92 28.70
N LYS A 55 1.09 19.27 28.49
CA LYS A 55 0.75 18.02 29.20
C LYS A 55 1.30 16.77 28.51
N ASN A 56 1.85 16.88 27.30
CA ASN A 56 2.34 15.76 26.50
C ASN A 56 1.30 14.63 26.33
N ASN A 57 0.01 14.97 26.22
CA ASN A 57 -1.10 14.02 26.14
C ASN A 57 -1.99 14.27 24.92
N PRO A 58 -1.48 14.00 23.70
CA PRO A 58 -2.25 14.16 22.47
C PRO A 58 -3.40 13.13 22.32
N ILE A 59 -3.46 12.13 23.21
CA ILE A 59 -4.45 11.04 23.20
C ILE A 59 -5.66 11.37 24.07
N GLY A 60 -5.57 12.40 24.93
CA GLY A 60 -6.66 12.76 25.85
C GLY A 60 -6.87 11.75 26.98
N ILE A 61 -5.83 11.03 27.40
CA ILE A 61 -5.92 10.08 28.54
C ILE A 61 -6.33 10.84 29.80
N ILE A 62 -7.39 10.40 30.46
CA ILE A 62 -7.92 11.03 31.68
C ILE A 62 -7.26 10.40 32.91
N ASP A 63 -6.90 11.25 33.88
CA ASP A 63 -6.53 10.80 35.22
C ASP A 63 -7.81 10.43 36.00
N PRO A 64 -7.99 9.17 36.42
CA PRO A 64 -9.21 8.72 37.08
C PRO A 64 -9.42 9.39 38.45
N SER A 65 -8.38 9.93 39.08
CA SER A 65 -8.47 10.58 40.39
C SER A 65 -8.96 12.02 40.32
N THR A 66 -8.67 12.72 39.22
CA THR A 66 -8.99 14.15 39.05
C THR A 66 -10.04 14.41 37.97
N ALA A 67 -10.37 13.40 37.15
CA ALA A 67 -11.19 13.50 35.94
C ALA A 67 -10.67 14.52 34.91
N ALA A 68 -9.43 14.98 35.05
CA ALA A 68 -8.77 15.89 34.13
C ALA A 68 -7.86 15.12 33.15
N ILE A 69 -7.55 15.74 32.00
CA ILE A 69 -6.53 15.22 31.08
C ILE A 69 -5.20 15.11 31.83
N LYS A 70 -4.67 13.89 31.89
CA LYS A 70 -3.43 13.53 32.58
C LYS A 70 -2.23 14.23 31.94
N SER A 71 -1.28 14.68 32.75
CA SER A 71 0.03 15.15 32.27
C SER A 71 1.05 14.02 32.26
N PHE A 72 1.89 14.00 31.24
CA PHE A 72 3.01 13.08 31.08
C PHE A 72 4.34 13.85 31.04
N SER A 73 5.42 13.19 31.45
CA SER A 73 6.77 13.76 31.42
C SER A 73 7.23 14.07 30.00
N ASN A 74 6.80 13.27 29.02
CA ASN A 74 7.07 13.44 27.60
C ASN A 74 6.02 12.69 26.76
N LEU A 75 6.02 12.92 25.45
CA LEU A 75 5.08 12.30 24.51
C LEU A 75 5.27 10.78 24.38
N GLU A 76 6.50 10.26 24.54
CA GLU A 76 6.73 8.82 24.45
C GLU A 76 6.04 8.06 25.59
N ASP A 77 6.05 8.60 26.81
CA ASP A 77 5.38 7.99 27.96
C ASP A 77 3.86 7.92 27.74
N CYS A 78 3.27 8.96 27.15
CA CYS A 78 1.86 8.96 26.77
C CYS A 78 1.57 7.89 25.72
N PHE A 79 2.36 7.83 24.64
CA PHE A 79 2.15 6.85 23.57
C PHE A 79 2.40 5.41 24.03
N LEU A 80 3.33 5.19 24.96
CA LEU A 80 3.56 3.89 25.56
C LEU A 80 2.33 3.44 26.35
N GLN A 81 1.82 4.28 27.24
CA GLN A 81 0.60 3.97 27.98
C GLN A 81 -0.60 3.74 27.03
N TYR A 82 -0.74 4.56 25.98
CA TYR A 82 -1.78 4.39 24.97
C TYR A 82 -1.69 3.02 24.28
N LYS A 83 -0.51 2.61 23.82
CA LYS A 83 -0.29 1.32 23.17
C LYS A 83 -0.62 0.14 24.08
N GLU A 84 -0.22 0.23 25.36
CA GLU A 84 -0.34 -0.89 26.30
C GLU A 84 -1.76 -1.04 26.88
N SER A 85 -2.48 0.06 27.04
CA SER A 85 -3.75 0.06 27.80
C SER A 85 -4.99 0.37 26.97
N TYR A 86 -4.87 0.94 25.77
CA TYR A 86 -6.04 1.48 25.04
C TYR A 86 -6.08 1.10 23.55
N TYR A 87 -4.93 0.99 22.89
CA TYR A 87 -4.88 0.81 21.43
C TYR A 87 -5.60 -0.44 20.95
N ALA A 88 -5.42 -1.57 21.62
CA ALA A 88 -6.02 -2.85 21.21
C ALA A 88 -7.55 -2.80 21.25
N ASP A 89 -8.13 -2.18 22.28
CA ASP A 89 -9.58 -2.04 22.44
C ASP A 89 -10.16 -1.06 21.42
N MET A 90 -9.43 0.00 21.11
CA MET A 90 -9.85 1.03 20.14
C MET A 90 -9.91 0.51 18.70
N PHE A 91 -9.06 -0.47 18.34
CA PHE A 91 -8.93 -0.96 16.96
C PHE A 91 -9.29 -2.44 16.78
N ASN A 92 -10.13 -2.98 17.65
CA ASN A 92 -10.43 -4.41 17.76
C ASN A 92 -11.42 -4.97 16.71
N GLY A 93 -11.41 -4.49 15.46
CA GLY A 93 -12.20 -5.15 14.41
C GLY A 93 -12.45 -4.36 13.14
N GLU A 94 -12.61 -3.05 13.21
CA GLU A 94 -12.80 -2.16 12.05
C GLU A 94 -12.18 -0.80 12.37
N THR A 95 -11.30 -0.30 11.51
CA THR A 95 -10.79 1.06 11.63
C THR A 95 -11.92 2.01 11.29
N ASP A 96 -12.15 3.01 12.14
CA ASP A 96 -13.14 4.06 11.88
C ASP A 96 -12.89 4.69 10.49
N GLU A 97 -13.97 4.82 9.72
CA GLU A 97 -13.95 5.39 8.38
C GLU A 97 -13.40 6.83 8.40
N GLU A 98 -13.68 7.58 9.47
CA GLU A 98 -13.17 8.94 9.65
C GLU A 98 -11.67 8.97 9.88
N LEU A 99 -11.14 8.03 10.67
CA LEU A 99 -9.70 7.89 10.89
C LEU A 99 -8.99 7.50 9.60
N THR A 100 -9.59 6.62 8.80
CA THR A 100 -9.08 6.24 7.47
C THR A 100 -9.03 7.46 6.54
N LYS A 101 -10.08 8.28 6.52
CA LYS A 101 -10.13 9.52 5.72
C LYS A 101 -9.05 10.51 6.16
N LEU A 102 -8.86 10.70 7.47
CA LEU A 102 -7.81 11.56 8.01
C LEU A 102 -6.41 11.03 7.66
N ALA A 103 -6.16 9.74 7.85
CA ALA A 103 -4.89 9.11 7.51
C ALA A 103 -4.52 9.30 6.03
N LYS A 104 -5.50 9.15 5.12
CA LYS A 104 -5.34 9.40 3.69
C LYS A 104 -5.09 10.88 3.39
N ALA A 105 -5.94 11.78 3.91
CA ALA A 105 -5.86 13.21 3.66
C ALA A 105 -4.52 13.83 4.07
N PHE A 106 -3.94 13.35 5.18
CA PHE A 106 -2.65 13.84 5.69
C PHE A 106 -1.46 12.97 5.29
N ASN A 107 -1.66 11.97 4.43
CA ASN A 107 -0.65 11.02 3.96
C ASN A 107 0.13 10.37 5.13
N LEU A 108 -0.58 9.90 6.16
CA LEU A 108 0.02 9.38 7.39
C LEU A 108 0.63 7.99 7.22
N TYR A 109 0.14 7.22 6.23
CA TYR A 109 0.68 5.88 5.89
C TYR A 109 2.17 5.88 5.52
N ARG A 110 2.75 7.04 5.20
CA ARG A 110 4.19 7.18 4.97
C ARG A 110 5.01 6.75 6.20
N PHE A 111 4.51 6.98 7.40
CA PHE A 111 5.19 6.64 8.64
C PHE A 111 5.18 5.14 8.91
N ASP A 112 4.05 4.47 8.64
CA ASP A 112 3.99 3.00 8.71
C ASP A 112 4.97 2.37 7.70
N LYS A 113 5.00 2.89 6.46
CA LYS A 113 5.91 2.40 5.42
C LYS A 113 7.37 2.56 5.82
N GLU A 114 7.73 3.72 6.37
CA GLU A 114 9.09 3.97 6.85
C GLU A 114 9.47 3.00 7.98
N LEU A 115 8.58 2.80 8.95
CA LEU A 115 8.78 1.88 10.06
C LEU A 115 8.95 0.43 9.57
N LEU A 116 8.04 -0.03 8.69
CA LEU A 116 8.07 -1.39 8.15
C LEU A 116 9.32 -1.65 7.30
N GLY A 117 9.74 -0.67 6.50
CA GLY A 117 10.96 -0.74 5.69
C GLY A 117 12.25 -0.67 6.51
N SER A 118 12.21 -0.11 7.72
CA SER A 118 13.37 -0.06 8.62
C SER A 118 13.68 -1.38 9.33
N LYS A 119 12.74 -2.34 9.37
CA LYS A 119 12.91 -3.63 10.05
C LYS A 119 13.21 -4.74 9.02
N PRO A 120 14.33 -5.49 9.15
CA PRO A 120 14.68 -6.56 8.21
C PRO A 120 13.62 -7.69 8.21
N GLY A 121 13.29 -8.18 7.01
CA GLY A 121 12.35 -9.29 6.81
C GLY A 121 10.87 -8.93 6.64
N ASN A 122 10.53 -7.65 6.42
CA ASN A 122 9.18 -7.18 6.08
C ASN A 122 8.97 -6.93 4.57
N ILE A 123 10.01 -7.11 3.77
CA ILE A 123 9.96 -7.05 2.30
C ILE A 123 10.34 -8.45 1.81
N VAL A 124 9.39 -9.14 1.17
CA VAL A 124 9.75 -10.28 0.32
C VAL A 124 10.27 -9.66 -0.97
N ASP A 125 11.58 -9.49 -1.05
CA ASP A 125 12.23 -9.15 -2.32
C ASP A 125 12.10 -10.38 -3.23
N LEU A 126 11.18 -10.31 -4.19
CA LEU A 126 11.12 -11.29 -5.28
C LEU A 126 12.41 -11.17 -6.08
N LYS A 127 13.11 -12.29 -6.30
CA LYS A 127 14.29 -12.28 -7.17
C LYS A 127 13.82 -11.92 -8.59
N GLU A 128 14.70 -11.38 -9.42
CA GLU A 128 14.39 -11.06 -10.82
C GLU A 128 13.87 -12.28 -11.59
N GLU A 129 14.29 -13.48 -11.17
CA GLU A 129 13.82 -14.78 -11.65
C GLU A 129 12.37 -15.09 -11.25
N ASP A 130 11.95 -14.70 -10.05
CA ASP A 130 10.58 -14.86 -9.53
C ASP A 130 9.61 -13.82 -10.14
N CYS A 131 10.14 -12.76 -10.75
CA CYS A 131 9.39 -11.74 -11.48
C CYS A 131 9.19 -12.08 -12.96
N LYS A 132 9.74 -13.20 -13.45
CA LYS A 132 9.56 -13.64 -14.84
C LYS A 132 8.20 -14.34 -14.98
N PRO A 133 7.43 -14.03 -16.02
CA PRO A 133 6.21 -14.77 -16.31
C PRO A 133 6.56 -16.23 -16.61
N ILE A 134 5.72 -17.16 -16.14
CA ILE A 134 5.86 -18.61 -16.37
C ILE A 134 5.96 -18.93 -17.86
N VAL A 135 5.28 -18.13 -18.69
CA VAL A 135 5.39 -18.14 -20.15
C VAL A 135 5.52 -16.69 -20.61
N ASP A 136 6.65 -16.34 -21.24
CA ASP A 136 6.88 -15.00 -21.78
C ASP A 136 6.26 -14.87 -23.18
N VAL A 137 5.78 -13.68 -23.55
CA VAL A 137 5.26 -13.39 -24.89
C VAL A 137 6.25 -12.52 -25.63
N TYR A 138 6.76 -13.03 -26.73
CA TYR A 138 7.71 -12.36 -27.59
C TYR A 138 6.98 -11.67 -28.75
N LYS A 139 7.19 -10.37 -28.86
CA LYS A 139 6.72 -9.54 -29.99
C LYS A 139 7.88 -9.27 -30.94
N VAL A 140 7.69 -9.60 -32.20
CA VAL A 140 8.61 -9.21 -33.27
C VAL A 140 8.12 -7.91 -33.88
N GLU A 141 8.90 -6.84 -33.77
CA GLU A 141 8.52 -5.51 -34.23
C GLU A 141 9.48 -4.98 -35.29
N LYS A 142 8.92 -4.35 -36.33
CA LYS A 142 9.69 -3.65 -37.37
C LYS A 142 9.15 -2.25 -37.53
N ARG A 143 9.98 -1.23 -37.27
CA ARG A 143 9.58 0.20 -37.34
C ARG A 143 8.28 0.50 -36.57
N ASN A 144 8.17 -0.03 -35.35
CA ASN A 144 6.99 0.07 -34.46
C ASN A 144 5.70 -0.63 -34.95
N ASN A 145 5.77 -1.44 -36.02
CA ASN A 145 4.68 -2.33 -36.40
C ASN A 145 4.95 -3.75 -35.89
N VAL A 146 3.95 -4.37 -35.28
CA VAL A 146 4.01 -5.76 -34.83
C VAL A 146 3.92 -6.68 -36.04
N VAL A 147 5.01 -7.42 -36.28
CA VAL A 147 5.14 -8.43 -37.33
C VAL A 147 4.51 -9.75 -36.90
N GLY A 148 4.62 -10.09 -35.61
CA GLY A 148 4.06 -11.31 -35.05
C GLY A 148 4.27 -11.39 -33.54
N THR A 149 3.48 -12.23 -32.89
CA THR A 149 3.54 -12.51 -31.45
C THR A 149 3.54 -14.01 -31.21
N THR A 150 4.42 -14.49 -30.34
CA THR A 150 4.53 -15.92 -29.98
C THR A 150 4.96 -16.06 -28.52
N SER A 151 4.62 -17.18 -27.89
CA SER A 151 5.11 -17.55 -26.57
C SER A 151 6.43 -18.31 -26.59
N SER A 152 6.99 -18.59 -27.78
CA SER A 152 8.26 -19.31 -27.97
C SER A 152 9.34 -18.36 -28.48
N LEU A 153 10.48 -18.31 -27.76
CA LEU A 153 11.63 -17.50 -28.19
C LEU A 153 12.19 -17.99 -29.54
N GLU A 154 12.24 -19.30 -29.74
CA GLU A 154 12.72 -19.91 -31.00
C GLU A 154 11.83 -19.53 -32.19
N GLU A 155 10.51 -19.45 -31.98
CA GLU A 155 9.59 -18.99 -33.02
C GLU A 155 9.76 -17.50 -33.31
N ALA A 156 9.99 -16.69 -32.27
CA ALA A 156 10.23 -15.26 -32.41
C ALA A 156 11.54 -14.99 -33.19
N GLU A 157 12.56 -15.81 -32.96
CA GLU A 157 13.82 -15.78 -33.72
C GLU A 157 13.60 -16.13 -35.20
N LYS A 158 12.87 -17.21 -35.50
CA LYS A 158 12.49 -17.55 -36.88
C LYS A 158 11.67 -16.45 -37.56
N MET A 159 10.76 -15.80 -36.83
CA MET A 159 9.98 -14.67 -37.34
C MET A 159 10.86 -13.45 -37.61
N LYS A 160 11.87 -13.19 -36.76
CA LYS A 160 12.84 -12.10 -36.94
C LYS A 160 13.73 -12.34 -38.16
N GLU A 161 14.22 -13.56 -38.36
CA GLU A 161 15.03 -13.94 -39.53
C GLU A 161 14.29 -13.69 -40.85
N LYS A 162 12.99 -14.03 -40.88
CA LYS A 162 12.12 -13.79 -42.04
C LYS A 162 11.78 -12.31 -42.25
N ASN A 163 12.00 -11.45 -41.26
CA ASN A 163 11.62 -10.04 -41.28
C ASN A 163 12.82 -9.14 -40.97
N SER A 164 13.78 -9.09 -41.89
CA SER A 164 15.00 -8.30 -41.77
C SER A 164 14.79 -6.88 -41.20
N GLY A 165 15.56 -6.54 -40.18
CA GLY A 165 15.45 -5.26 -39.46
C GLY A 165 14.41 -5.22 -38.34
N SER A 166 13.79 -6.34 -37.98
CA SER A 166 12.92 -6.43 -36.80
C SER A 166 13.69 -6.71 -35.50
N VAL A 167 13.10 -6.33 -34.37
CA VAL A 167 13.59 -6.62 -33.01
C VAL A 167 12.61 -7.52 -32.29
N ILE A 168 13.12 -8.35 -31.37
CA ILE A 168 12.28 -9.17 -30.48
C ILE A 168 12.18 -8.45 -29.14
N LYS A 169 10.97 -8.19 -28.68
CA LYS A 169 10.69 -7.69 -27.33
C LYS A 169 9.98 -8.76 -26.52
N ASN A 170 10.33 -8.93 -25.25
CA ASN A 170 9.54 -9.75 -24.34
C ASN A 170 8.27 -9.01 -23.88
N SER A 171 7.44 -9.66 -23.06
CA SER A 171 6.20 -9.09 -22.51
C SER A 171 6.45 -7.81 -21.70
N ARG A 172 7.66 -7.64 -21.17
CA ARG A 172 8.10 -6.47 -20.40
C ARG A 172 8.63 -5.33 -21.27
N GLY A 173 8.62 -5.49 -22.60
CA GLY A 173 9.12 -4.50 -23.55
C GLY A 173 10.64 -4.45 -23.70
N GLU A 174 11.37 -5.40 -23.13
CA GLU A 174 12.82 -5.47 -23.22
C GLU A 174 13.27 -6.14 -24.52
N ILE A 175 14.25 -5.56 -25.20
CA ILE A 175 14.80 -6.10 -26.44
C ILE A 175 15.72 -7.28 -26.14
N ILE A 176 15.36 -8.46 -26.64
CA ILE A 176 16.14 -9.68 -26.49
C ILE A 176 17.34 -9.65 -27.44
N GLY A 177 18.54 -9.91 -26.91
CA GLY A 177 19.80 -9.96 -27.67
C GLY A 177 20.60 -8.65 -27.75
N GLN A 178 20.16 -7.58 -27.07
CA GLN A 178 20.98 -6.36 -26.90
C GLN A 178 21.82 -6.47 -25.61
N LYS A 179 23.16 -6.32 -25.71
CA LYS A 179 24.01 -6.15 -24.52
C LYS A 179 23.64 -4.83 -23.83
N LYS A 180 22.88 -4.90 -22.72
CA LYS A 180 22.61 -3.75 -21.85
C LYS A 180 23.92 -3.22 -21.27
N LYS A 181 24.20 -1.92 -21.44
CA LYS A 181 25.16 -1.21 -20.58
C LYS A 181 24.53 -1.11 -19.19
N THR A 182 25.24 -1.61 -18.19
CA THR A 182 24.88 -1.54 -16.77
C THR A 182 24.94 -0.10 -16.25
N GLY A 183 23.94 0.29 -15.47
CA GLY A 183 24.01 1.42 -14.53
C GLY A 183 22.69 2.16 -14.34
N SER A 184 22.03 1.97 -13.20
CA SER A 184 21.63 3.04 -12.27
C SER A 184 20.75 2.52 -11.12
N SER A 185 21.11 2.95 -9.91
CA SER A 185 20.42 2.88 -8.63
C SER A 185 19.17 3.76 -8.60
N LYS A 186 18.04 3.24 -9.10
CA LYS A 186 16.72 3.86 -8.93
C LYS A 186 15.66 2.80 -8.67
N ILE A 187 15.02 2.89 -7.50
CA ILE A 187 13.75 2.22 -7.21
C ILE A 187 12.71 2.78 -8.18
N LEU A 188 12.13 1.92 -9.01
CA LEU A 188 10.94 2.20 -9.81
C LEU A 188 10.08 0.94 -9.90
N SER A 189 8.98 0.90 -9.13
CA SER A 189 7.75 0.22 -9.55
C SER A 189 6.55 0.79 -8.79
N THR A 190 6.00 1.88 -9.34
CA THR A 190 4.60 2.29 -9.28
C THR A 190 3.93 1.65 -10.49
N LYS A 191 3.31 0.46 -10.36
CA LYS A 191 2.77 -0.21 -11.54
C LYS A 191 1.30 0.10 -11.85
N TYR A 192 0.56 0.68 -10.91
CA TYR A 192 -0.81 1.12 -11.18
C TYR A 192 -1.19 2.31 -10.29
N ASP A 193 -1.82 3.34 -10.88
CA ASP A 193 -2.38 4.47 -10.14
C ASP A 193 -3.80 4.17 -9.65
N SER A 194 -4.15 4.56 -8.43
CA SER A 194 -5.54 4.49 -7.93
C SER A 194 -6.53 5.02 -8.98
N GLY A 195 -7.63 4.29 -9.20
CA GLY A 195 -8.62 4.63 -10.23
C GLY A 195 -8.27 4.15 -11.64
N THR A 196 -7.15 3.45 -11.84
CA THR A 196 -6.81 2.83 -13.14
C THR A 196 -7.92 1.86 -13.55
N LYS A 197 -8.40 2.01 -14.79
CA LYS A 197 -9.41 1.13 -15.38
C LYS A 197 -8.85 -0.28 -15.60
N LEU A 198 -9.61 -1.27 -15.20
CA LEU A 198 -9.35 -2.69 -15.36
C LEU A 198 -10.50 -3.32 -16.14
N VAL A 199 -10.18 -4.12 -17.16
CA VAL A 199 -11.18 -4.91 -17.89
C VAL A 199 -11.11 -6.32 -17.36
N CYS A 200 -12.13 -6.73 -16.61
CA CYS A 200 -12.25 -8.09 -16.10
C CYS A 200 -12.96 -8.95 -17.14
N ASP A 201 -12.40 -10.12 -17.45
CA ASP A 201 -12.99 -11.10 -18.34
C ASP A 201 -12.98 -12.47 -17.69
N HIS A 202 -14.10 -12.86 -17.07
CA HIS A 202 -14.31 -14.11 -16.36
C HIS A 202 -13.27 -14.37 -15.25
N ILE A 203 -12.89 -13.31 -14.53
CA ILE A 203 -11.84 -13.37 -13.50
C ILE A 203 -12.44 -13.79 -12.15
N ASN A 204 -11.69 -14.57 -11.40
CA ASN A 204 -12.05 -14.98 -10.05
C ASN A 204 -12.01 -13.80 -9.07
N LEU A 205 -13.15 -13.49 -8.47
CA LEU A 205 -13.31 -12.47 -7.43
C LEU A 205 -13.29 -13.10 -6.04
N TYR A 206 -12.35 -12.63 -5.23
CA TYR A 206 -12.18 -12.99 -3.82
C TYR A 206 -12.81 -11.91 -2.94
N LYS A 207 -13.47 -12.31 -1.85
CA LYS A 207 -14.13 -11.36 -0.94
C LYS A 207 -13.12 -10.64 -0.06
N LYS A 208 -12.03 -11.32 0.33
CA LYS A 208 -10.91 -10.78 1.10
C LYS A 208 -9.58 -11.10 0.42
N PHE A 209 -8.56 -10.27 0.68
CA PHE A 209 -7.21 -10.45 0.13
C PHE A 209 -6.50 -11.73 0.58
N LYS A 210 -6.94 -12.37 1.68
CA LYS A 210 -6.40 -13.63 2.20
C LYS A 210 -7.20 -14.88 1.78
N ASP A 211 -8.37 -14.72 1.15
CA ASP A 211 -9.23 -15.86 0.83
C ASP A 211 -8.52 -16.81 -0.14
N THR A 212 -8.54 -18.11 0.13
CA THR A 212 -7.92 -19.10 -0.77
C THR A 212 -8.88 -19.57 -1.87
N VAL A 213 -10.18 -19.37 -1.67
CA VAL A 213 -11.26 -19.78 -2.58
C VAL A 213 -11.98 -18.54 -3.13
N PRO A 214 -12.24 -18.48 -4.45
CA PRO A 214 -12.99 -17.37 -5.03
C PRO A 214 -14.46 -17.41 -4.61
N SER A 215 -15.03 -16.24 -4.38
CA SER A 215 -16.45 -16.09 -4.02
C SER A 215 -17.38 -16.23 -5.23
N ARG A 216 -16.94 -15.73 -6.39
CA ARG A 216 -17.63 -15.78 -7.69
C ARG A 216 -16.66 -15.36 -8.79
N THR A 217 -17.08 -15.47 -10.04
CA THR A 217 -16.40 -14.84 -11.17
C THR A 217 -17.02 -13.48 -11.51
N VAL A 218 -16.23 -12.58 -12.09
CA VAL A 218 -16.67 -11.26 -12.55
C VAL A 218 -16.14 -10.94 -13.93
N SER A 219 -16.97 -10.25 -14.71
CA SER A 219 -16.65 -9.73 -16.04
C SER A 219 -17.18 -8.31 -16.16
N GLY A 220 -16.51 -7.45 -16.93
CA GLY A 220 -16.89 -6.07 -17.14
C GLY A 220 -15.80 -5.08 -16.75
N GLU A 221 -16.14 -3.80 -16.79
CA GLU A 221 -15.21 -2.72 -16.47
C GLU A 221 -15.20 -2.45 -14.97
N TYR A 222 -14.01 -2.45 -14.39
CA TYR A 222 -13.76 -2.14 -12.99
C TYR A 222 -12.61 -1.14 -12.88
N TYR A 223 -12.37 -0.67 -11.67
CA TYR A 223 -11.33 0.32 -11.40
C TYR A 223 -10.53 -0.13 -10.20
N MET A 224 -9.23 0.04 -10.29
CA MET A 224 -8.35 -0.33 -9.21
C MET A 224 -8.53 0.61 -8.02
N TYR A 225 -8.63 0.02 -6.84
CA TYR A 225 -8.95 0.72 -5.62
C TYR A 225 -7.82 1.66 -5.14
N ASP A 226 -6.58 1.17 -4.98
CA ASP A 226 -5.52 1.94 -4.32
C ASP A 226 -4.11 1.79 -4.92
N GLY A 227 -3.95 1.12 -6.06
CA GLY A 227 -2.63 0.95 -6.66
C GLY A 227 -1.77 -0.14 -6.05
N LYS A 228 -2.28 -0.87 -5.05
CA LYS A 228 -1.49 -1.84 -4.32
C LYS A 228 -1.81 -3.26 -4.75
N VAL A 229 -0.75 -4.05 -4.84
CA VAL A 229 -0.83 -5.50 -4.92
C VAL A 229 -0.50 -6.05 -3.54
N VAL A 230 -1.45 -6.73 -2.92
CA VAL A 230 -1.28 -7.37 -1.60
C VAL A 230 -1.54 -8.86 -1.76
N ASN A 231 -0.56 -9.69 -1.41
CA ASN A 231 -0.62 -11.15 -1.62
C ASN A 231 -0.99 -11.55 -3.06
N GLY A 232 -0.42 -10.85 -4.05
CA GLY A 232 -0.70 -11.11 -5.46
C GLY A 232 -2.10 -10.69 -5.92
N ARG A 233 -2.83 -9.91 -5.11
CA ARG A 233 -4.19 -9.45 -5.42
C ARG A 233 -4.32 -7.94 -5.46
N ILE A 234 -5.23 -7.48 -6.29
CA ILE A 234 -5.60 -6.08 -6.48
C ILE A 234 -7.03 -5.92 -5.98
N ALA A 235 -7.27 -4.90 -5.15
CA ALA A 235 -8.63 -4.50 -4.80
C ALA A 235 -9.26 -3.71 -5.94
N ILE A 236 -10.52 -3.98 -6.25
CA ILE A 236 -11.27 -3.33 -7.34
C ILE A 236 -12.58 -2.73 -6.85
N CYS A 237 -13.02 -1.68 -7.53
CA CYS A 237 -14.27 -0.97 -7.30
C CYS A 237 -15.03 -0.78 -8.62
N ALA A 238 -16.33 -0.49 -8.54
CA ALA A 238 -17.20 -0.44 -9.71
C ALA A 238 -17.07 0.86 -10.53
N LYS A 239 -16.54 1.94 -9.95
CA LYS A 239 -16.40 3.26 -10.58
C LYS A 239 -15.09 3.92 -10.17
N PRO A 240 -14.51 4.81 -11.00
CA PRO A 240 -13.24 5.45 -10.68
C PRO A 240 -13.35 6.40 -9.48
N GLU A 241 -14.50 7.04 -9.29
CA GLU A 241 -14.81 7.91 -8.14
C GLU A 241 -14.82 7.19 -6.78
N PHE A 242 -14.87 5.85 -6.79
CA PHE A 242 -14.86 5.00 -5.61
C PHE A 242 -13.45 4.57 -5.18
N ALA A 243 -12.41 4.96 -5.93
CA ALA A 243 -11.05 4.57 -5.63
C ALA A 243 -10.56 5.16 -4.29
N GLY A 244 -10.11 4.28 -3.40
CA GLY A 244 -9.64 4.62 -2.07
C GLY A 244 -10.74 4.93 -1.04
N ASP A 245 -12.00 4.54 -1.28
CA ASP A 245 -13.05 4.32 -0.27
C ASP A 245 -13.28 2.81 0.01
N VAL A 246 -12.90 2.34 1.21
CA VAL A 246 -12.91 0.91 1.57
C VAL A 246 -14.30 0.27 1.44
N LYS A 247 -15.37 1.05 1.65
CA LYS A 247 -16.76 0.56 1.57
C LYS A 247 -17.17 0.22 0.14
N MET A 248 -16.45 0.76 -0.83
CA MET A 248 -16.73 0.59 -2.26
C MET A 248 -15.86 -0.48 -2.92
N ILE A 249 -15.10 -1.24 -2.13
CA ILE A 249 -14.38 -2.41 -2.62
C ILE A 249 -15.40 -3.48 -3.01
N VAL A 250 -15.43 -3.80 -4.31
CA VAL A 250 -16.25 -4.87 -4.86
C VAL A 250 -15.64 -6.24 -4.53
N GLY A 251 -14.32 -6.31 -4.46
CA GLY A 251 -13.57 -7.50 -4.08
C GLY A 251 -12.13 -7.42 -4.56
N PHE A 252 -11.46 -8.55 -4.49
CA PHE A 252 -10.05 -8.70 -4.84
C PHE A 252 -9.93 -9.64 -6.03
N VAL A 253 -9.10 -9.28 -6.99
CA VAL A 253 -8.78 -10.08 -8.18
C VAL A 253 -7.28 -10.31 -8.21
N ARG A 254 -6.79 -11.33 -8.90
CA ARG A 254 -5.34 -11.55 -8.88
C ARG A 254 -4.66 -10.55 -9.81
N ALA A 255 -3.54 -10.01 -9.37
CA ALA A 255 -2.75 -9.06 -10.15
C ALA A 255 -2.23 -9.68 -11.46
N GLU A 256 -1.93 -10.98 -11.41
CA GLU A 256 -1.50 -11.78 -12.57
C GLU A 256 -2.54 -11.81 -13.68
N ASP A 257 -3.83 -11.71 -13.37
CA ASP A 257 -4.91 -11.74 -14.36
C ASP A 257 -4.91 -10.49 -15.28
N PHE A 258 -4.22 -9.42 -14.86
CA PHE A 258 -4.11 -8.14 -15.59
C PHE A 258 -2.68 -7.83 -16.07
N ALA A 259 -1.72 -8.68 -15.75
CA ALA A 259 -0.33 -8.53 -16.18
C ALA A 259 -0.19 -8.99 -17.65
N LYS A 260 -0.60 -8.14 -18.60
CA LYS A 260 -0.29 -8.26 -20.02
C LYS A 260 0.89 -7.37 -20.43
#